data_AF-S4RF11-F1
#
_entry.id   AF-S4RF11-F1
#
_cell.length_a   1.000
_cell.length_b   1.000
_cell.length_c   1.000
_cell.angle_alpha   90.00
_cell.angle_beta   90.00
_cell.angle_gamma   90.00
#
_symmetry.space_group_name_H-M   'P 1'
#
loop_
_entity.id
_entity.type
_entity.pdbx_description
1 polymer ?
#
loop_
_entity_poly.entity_id
_entity_poly.type
_entity_poly.pdbx_seq_one_letter_code
_entity_poly.pdbx_strand_id
1 'polypeptide(L)'
;PLVSSIFVLYLLSTEHHFVPGGETTNPCCSFPCRNRGVCTEYEHGRYECDCTYTGYHGKNCTIPELRTAIVRMLKPSPDTVHWILTNFPAVWDVVNSISFLRDAIMRYVLVSRSDLIDSPPTYNSVYGYKSWEAYSNLSYFTRILPPVPRDCPTPLGVAGSRPSIALWRI
;
A
#
# COMPACT_ATOMS: atom_id res chain seq x y z
N PRO A 1 -30.72 15.82 -47.65
CA PRO A 1 -29.35 16.31 -47.90
C PRO A 1 -28.74 17.17 -46.78
N LEU A 2 -29.51 18.05 -46.12
CA LEU A 2 -28.99 18.96 -45.07
C LEU A 2 -28.77 18.30 -43.70
N VAL A 3 -29.52 17.23 -43.38
CA VAL A 3 -29.41 16.49 -42.10
C VAL A 3 -28.10 15.70 -42.02
N SER A 4 -27.58 15.25 -43.18
CA SER A 4 -26.30 14.52 -43.26
C SER A 4 -25.12 15.44 -42.95
N SER A 5 -25.17 16.70 -43.40
CA SER A 5 -24.12 17.69 -43.14
C SER A 5 -24.06 18.15 -41.68
N ILE A 6 -25.20 18.19 -40.98
CA ILE A 6 -25.26 18.55 -39.55
C ILE A 6 -24.64 17.43 -38.70
N PHE A 7 -24.86 16.16 -39.04
CA PHE A 7 -24.28 15.03 -38.33
C PHE A 7 -22.75 14.98 -38.48
N VAL A 8 -22.23 15.32 -39.66
CA VAL A 8 -20.78 15.45 -39.91
C VAL A 8 -20.17 16.62 -39.14
N LEU A 9 -20.87 17.75 -39.02
CA LEU A 9 -20.44 18.87 -38.19
C LEU A 9 -20.53 18.58 -36.68
N TYR A 10 -21.49 17.74 -36.25
CA TYR A 10 -21.59 17.28 -34.85
C TYR A 10 -20.44 16.34 -34.48
N LEU A 11 -19.99 15.48 -35.42
CA LEU A 11 -18.82 14.61 -35.24
C LEU A 11 -17.49 15.37 -35.27
N LEU A 12 -17.44 16.54 -35.92
CA LEU A 12 -16.25 17.41 -35.96
C LEU A 12 -16.16 18.42 -34.80
N SER A 13 -17.22 18.57 -34.00
CA SER A 13 -17.29 19.50 -32.85
C SER A 13 -17.14 18.82 -31.49
N THR A 14 -17.10 17.48 -31.44
CA THR A 14 -16.55 16.79 -30.27
C THR A 14 -15.03 16.91 -30.34
N GLU A 15 -14.50 17.99 -29.76
CA GLU A 15 -13.15 17.98 -29.24
C GLU A 15 -13.08 16.94 -28.11
N HIS A 16 -12.97 15.67 -28.49
CA HIS A 16 -12.15 14.78 -27.72
C HIS A 16 -10.76 15.40 -27.77
N HIS A 17 -10.35 16.00 -26.65
CA HIS A 17 -8.95 16.14 -26.28
C HIS A 17 -8.32 14.73 -26.35
N PHE A 18 -7.99 14.28 -27.55
CA PHE A 18 -7.08 13.17 -27.78
C PHE A 18 -5.71 13.74 -27.48
N VAL A 19 -5.34 13.71 -26.20
CA VAL A 19 -3.98 13.99 -25.76
C VAL A 19 -3.12 12.87 -26.37
N PRO A 20 -2.24 13.19 -27.33
CA PRO A 20 -1.38 12.18 -27.93
C PRO A 20 -0.33 11.82 -26.89
N GLY A 21 -0.50 10.67 -26.24
CA GLY A 21 0.58 9.84 -25.67
C GLY A 21 1.79 10.54 -25.05
N GLY A 22 1.59 11.64 -24.32
CA GLY A 22 2.52 12.07 -23.28
C GLY A 22 2.22 11.19 -22.08
N GLU A 23 3.22 10.44 -21.63
CA GLU A 23 3.14 9.54 -20.49
C GLU A 23 2.65 10.29 -19.24
N THR A 24 1.34 10.39 -19.02
CA THR A 24 0.78 10.71 -17.70
C THR A 24 0.84 9.42 -16.90
N THR A 25 2.05 8.96 -16.63
CA THR A 25 2.30 7.78 -15.82
C THR A 25 1.68 8.04 -14.46
N ASN A 26 0.80 7.14 -14.02
CA ASN A 26 0.20 7.25 -12.71
C ASN A 26 1.29 7.42 -11.65
N PRO A 27 1.27 8.52 -10.89
CA PRO A 27 2.35 8.84 -9.97
C PRO A 27 2.51 7.79 -8.85
N CYS A 28 1.44 7.05 -8.53
CA CYS A 28 1.46 5.98 -7.56
C CYS A 28 2.22 4.73 -8.04
N CYS A 29 2.56 4.60 -9.32
CA CYS A 29 3.39 3.50 -9.83
C CYS A 29 4.81 3.46 -9.24
N SER A 30 5.29 4.61 -8.74
CA SER A 30 6.59 4.70 -8.06
C SER A 30 6.53 4.32 -6.58
N PHE A 31 5.34 4.04 -6.05
CA PHE A 31 5.07 3.81 -4.62
C PHE A 31 5.69 4.88 -3.70
N PRO A 32 5.34 6.16 -3.88
CA PRO A 32 6.03 7.26 -3.20
C PRO A 32 5.73 7.34 -1.70
N CYS A 33 4.53 6.91 -1.28
CA CYS A 33 4.11 6.97 0.12
C CYS A 33 4.79 5.88 0.97
N ARG A 34 5.49 6.28 2.03
CA ARG A 34 6.17 5.38 2.97
C ARG A 34 5.33 5.14 4.23
N ASN A 35 5.79 4.23 5.09
CA ASN A 35 5.25 4.01 6.43
C ASN A 35 3.72 3.78 6.49
N ARG A 36 3.16 3.03 5.54
CA ARG A 36 1.71 2.75 5.38
C ARG A 36 0.85 3.95 4.95
N GLY A 37 1.46 5.01 4.44
CA GLY A 37 0.71 6.08 3.78
C GLY A 37 -0.02 5.56 2.53
N VAL A 38 -1.24 6.04 2.30
CA VAL A 38 -2.07 5.63 1.15
C VAL A 38 -1.88 6.63 0.01
N CYS A 39 -1.54 6.13 -1.18
CA CYS A 39 -1.37 6.97 -2.37
C CYS A 39 -2.72 7.19 -3.05
N THR A 40 -3.07 8.46 -3.27
CA THR A 40 -4.25 8.86 -4.02
C THR A 40 -3.84 9.79 -5.15
N GLU A 41 -4.35 9.53 -6.34
CA GLU A 41 -4.24 10.45 -7.47
C GLU A 41 -5.36 11.48 -7.38
N TYR A 42 -5.03 12.76 -7.52
CA TYR A 42 -6.00 13.85 -7.34
C TYR A 42 -6.18 14.70 -8.62
N GLU A 43 -5.12 14.87 -9.40
CA GLU A 43 -5.08 15.58 -10.69
C GLU A 43 -4.19 14.78 -11.64
N HIS A 44 -4.39 14.94 -12.95
CA HIS A 44 -3.58 14.25 -13.98
C HIS A 44 -2.07 14.41 -13.70
N GLY A 45 -1.43 13.33 -13.26
CA GLY A 45 0.00 13.28 -12.96
C GLY A 45 0.42 13.79 -11.57
N ARG A 46 -0.50 14.08 -10.65
CA ARG A 46 -0.20 14.48 -9.28
C ARG A 46 -0.82 13.54 -8.25
N TYR A 47 -0.06 13.27 -7.19
CA TYR A 47 -0.47 12.42 -6.09
C TYR A 47 -0.44 13.16 -4.76
N GLU A 48 -1.24 12.65 -3.84
CA GLU A 48 -1.21 12.98 -2.43
C GLU A 48 -1.14 11.69 -1.61
N CYS A 49 -0.35 11.75 -0.53
CA CYS A 49 -0.24 10.65 0.43
C CYS A 49 -1.09 10.95 1.65
N ASP A 50 -2.09 10.12 1.93
CA ASP A 50 -2.78 10.13 3.22
C ASP A 50 -1.88 9.48 4.27
N CYS A 51 -1.29 10.31 5.14
CA CYS A 51 -0.42 9.89 6.24
C CYS A 51 -1.18 9.68 7.57
N THR A 52 -2.52 9.70 7.57
CA THR A 52 -3.33 9.60 8.78
C THR A 52 -3.01 8.34 9.58
N TYR A 53 -2.83 8.49 10.90
CA TYR A 53 -2.52 7.41 11.84
C TYR A 53 -1.23 6.63 11.54
N THR A 54 -0.34 7.14 10.69
CA THR A 54 0.98 6.54 10.47
C THR A 54 2.01 6.99 11.51
N GLY A 55 1.78 8.13 12.18
CA GLY A 55 2.76 8.80 13.05
C GLY A 55 3.88 9.50 12.27
N TYR A 56 3.68 9.72 10.97
CA TYR A 56 4.55 10.44 10.05
C TYR A 56 3.78 11.53 9.31
N HIS A 57 4.50 12.54 8.82
CA HIS A 57 3.97 13.63 8.00
C HIS A 57 4.93 13.97 6.84
N GLY A 58 4.56 15.01 6.07
CA GLY A 58 5.24 15.43 4.85
C GLY A 58 4.70 14.72 3.61
N LYS A 59 5.16 15.16 2.42
CA LYS A 59 4.62 14.71 1.12
C LYS A 59 4.58 13.19 0.92
N ASN A 60 5.56 12.48 1.48
CA ASN A 60 5.74 11.03 1.30
C ASN A 60 5.61 10.23 2.61
N CYS A 61 5.07 10.83 3.67
CA CYS A 61 4.99 10.24 5.01
C CYS A 61 6.34 9.76 5.56
N THR A 62 7.40 10.55 5.38
CA THR A 62 8.78 10.20 5.78
C THR A 62 9.25 10.90 7.05
N ILE A 63 8.61 12.00 7.43
CA ILE A 63 9.04 12.82 8.57
C ILE A 63 8.32 12.32 9.83
N PRO A 64 9.03 11.75 10.82
CA PRO A 64 8.39 11.18 12.00
C PRO A 64 7.92 12.26 12.98
N GLU A 65 6.83 11.98 13.69
CA GLU A 65 6.48 12.70 14.91
C GLU A 65 7.42 12.31 16.07
N LEU A 66 7.47 13.12 17.14
CA LEU A 66 8.37 12.91 18.28
C LEU A 66 8.23 11.52 18.90
N ARG A 67 6.99 11.06 19.18
CA ARG A 67 6.74 9.73 19.75
C ARG A 67 7.23 8.63 18.83
N THR A 68 6.91 8.72 17.54
CA THR A 68 7.31 7.74 16.53
C THR A 68 8.83 7.67 16.38
N ALA A 69 9.51 8.83 16.44
CA ALA A 69 10.96 8.90 16.40
C ALA A 69 11.59 8.17 17.59
N ILE A 70 11.10 8.41 18.81
CA ILE A 70 11.59 7.73 20.03
C ILE A 70 11.35 6.22 19.93
N VAL A 71 10.13 5.80 19.58
CA VAL A 71 9.80 4.37 19.44
C VAL A 71 10.69 3.70 18.39
N ARG A 72 10.96 4.37 17.27
CA ARG A 72 11.84 3.84 16.22
C ARG A 72 13.29 3.71 16.68
N MET A 73 13.78 4.64 17.51
CA MET A 73 15.13 4.58 18.07
C MET A 73 15.29 3.46 19.10
N LEU A 74 14.26 3.20 19.90
CA LEU A 74 14.29 2.15 20.94
C LEU A 74 13.95 0.75 20.40
N LYS A 75 13.29 0.64 19.25
CA LYS A 75 12.86 -0.64 18.70
C LYS A 75 14.07 -1.47 18.22
N PRO A 76 14.35 -2.64 18.82
CA PRO A 76 15.42 -3.52 18.36
C PRO A 76 15.11 -4.13 16.99
N SER A 77 16.15 -4.60 16.29
CA SER A 77 15.97 -5.31 15.02
C SER A 77 15.27 -6.66 15.25
N PRO A 78 14.56 -7.19 14.23
CA PRO A 78 13.93 -8.50 14.33
C PRO A 78 14.92 -9.62 14.69
N ASP A 79 16.16 -9.54 14.20
CA ASP A 79 17.22 -10.52 14.48
C ASP A 79 17.67 -10.45 15.93
N THR A 80 17.81 -9.24 16.49
CA THR A 80 18.13 -9.07 17.91
C THR A 80 17.01 -9.63 18.79
N VAL A 81 15.73 -9.38 18.45
CA VAL A 81 14.60 -9.96 19.19
C VAL A 81 14.63 -11.48 19.12
N HIS A 82 14.87 -12.05 17.94
CA HIS A 82 14.97 -13.50 17.76
C HIS A 82 16.13 -14.09 18.57
N TRP A 83 17.28 -13.42 18.58
CA TRP A 83 18.45 -13.83 19.37
C TRP A 83 18.14 -13.85 20.87
N ILE A 84 17.53 -12.78 21.41
CA ILE A 84 17.13 -12.70 22.83
C ILE A 84 16.16 -13.83 23.20
N LEU A 85 15.19 -14.12 22.33
CA LEU A 85 14.18 -15.15 22.56
C LEU A 85 14.74 -16.58 22.54
N THR A 86 15.87 -16.82 21.88
CA THR A 86 16.40 -18.18 21.65
C THR A 86 17.66 -18.52 22.45
N ASN A 87 18.49 -17.55 22.84
CA ASN A 87 19.83 -17.83 23.38
C ASN A 87 19.89 -18.04 24.91
N PHE A 88 18.89 -17.61 25.68
CA PHE A 88 18.95 -17.59 27.15
C PHE A 88 17.91 -18.51 27.82
N PRO A 89 18.00 -19.84 27.67
CA PRO A 89 16.97 -20.76 28.19
C PRO A 89 16.78 -20.64 29.71
N ALA A 90 17.86 -20.54 30.48
CA ALA A 90 17.77 -20.39 31.94
C ALA A 90 17.03 -19.12 32.39
N VAL A 91 17.15 -18.02 31.64
CA VAL A 91 16.41 -16.79 31.92
C VAL A 91 14.93 -16.99 31.56
N TRP A 92 14.65 -17.61 30.42
CA TRP A 92 13.29 -17.86 29.97
C TRP A 92 12.53 -18.87 30.84
N ASP A 93 13.19 -19.85 31.43
CA ASP A 93 12.58 -20.77 32.39
C ASP A 93 12.07 -20.02 33.64
N VAL A 94 12.86 -19.07 34.14
CA VAL A 94 12.44 -18.18 35.24
C VAL A 94 11.26 -17.31 34.81
N VAL A 95 11.36 -16.68 33.63
CA VAL A 95 10.28 -15.81 33.10
C VAL A 95 8.98 -16.58 32.92
N ASN A 96 9.04 -17.81 32.41
CA ASN A 96 7.88 -18.66 32.15
C ASN A 96 7.23 -19.20 33.43
N SER A 97 8.01 -19.32 34.51
CA SER A 97 7.49 -19.69 35.84
C SER A 97 6.64 -18.58 36.48
N ILE A 98 6.92 -17.31 36.15
CA ILE A 98 6.21 -16.15 36.68
C ILE A 98 5.04 -15.80 35.75
N SER A 99 3.83 -16.18 36.15
CA SER A 99 2.61 -16.00 35.33
C SER A 99 2.40 -14.57 34.84
N PHE A 100 2.55 -13.57 35.72
CA PHE A 100 2.41 -12.15 35.35
C PHE A 100 3.34 -11.75 34.20
N LEU A 101 4.60 -12.18 34.23
CA LEU A 101 5.59 -11.77 33.24
C LEU A 101 5.37 -12.50 31.91
N ARG A 102 5.14 -13.81 31.96
CA ARG A 102 4.78 -14.60 30.77
C ARG A 102 3.55 -14.04 30.08
N ASP A 103 2.50 -13.75 30.84
CA ASP A 103 1.23 -13.28 30.28
C ASP A 103 1.35 -11.85 29.74
N ALA A 104 2.14 -10.98 30.39
CA ALA A 104 2.46 -9.65 29.89
C ALA A 104 3.25 -9.69 28.57
N ILE A 105 4.27 -10.55 28.47
CA ILE A 105 5.06 -10.75 27.25
C ILE A 105 4.19 -11.31 26.14
N MET A 106 3.39 -12.35 26.42
CA MET A 106 2.48 -12.93 25.43
C MET A 106 1.43 -11.91 24.96
N ARG A 107 0.86 -11.11 25.86
CA ARG A 107 -0.04 -10.02 25.49
C ARG A 107 0.64 -9.00 24.57
N TYR A 108 1.87 -8.61 24.89
CA TYR A 108 2.65 -7.71 24.05
C TYR A 108 2.93 -8.30 22.66
N VAL A 109 3.29 -9.58 22.58
CA VAL A 109 3.49 -10.29 21.30
C VAL A 109 2.20 -10.32 20.49
N LEU A 110 1.06 -10.64 21.10
CA LEU A 110 -0.22 -10.70 20.39
C LEU A 110 -0.62 -9.32 19.83
N VAL A 111 -0.62 -8.29 20.67
CA VAL A 111 -1.01 -6.92 20.26
C VAL A 111 -0.05 -6.37 19.22
N SER A 112 1.26 -6.49 19.46
CA SER A 112 2.27 -5.97 18.53
C SER A 112 2.24 -6.64 17.15
N ARG A 113 1.69 -7.84 17.02
CA ARG A 113 1.52 -8.55 15.74
C ARG A 113 0.18 -8.28 15.10
N SER A 114 -0.90 -8.21 15.88
CA SER A 114 -2.24 -7.89 15.36
C SER A 114 -2.31 -6.49 14.76
N ASP A 115 -1.58 -5.52 15.33
CA ASP A 115 -1.54 -4.12 14.85
C ASP A 115 -0.88 -3.97 13.46
N LEU A 116 -0.32 -5.05 12.89
CA LEU A 116 0.16 -5.07 11.51
C LEU A 116 -0.91 -5.44 10.49
N ILE A 117 -2.07 -5.92 10.93
CA ILE A 117 -3.15 -6.40 10.07
C ILE A 117 -4.32 -5.41 10.16
N ASP A 118 -4.78 -4.93 9.01
CA ASP A 118 -5.94 -4.05 8.95
C ASP A 118 -7.24 -4.83 9.25
N SER A 119 -8.04 -4.31 10.17
CA SER A 119 -9.38 -4.82 10.49
C SER A 119 -10.31 -3.62 10.65
N PRO A 120 -11.29 -3.41 9.74
CA PRO A 120 -11.79 -4.31 8.68
C PRO A 120 -10.84 -4.47 7.46
N PRO A 121 -11.06 -5.49 6.58
CA PRO A 121 -10.26 -5.69 5.37
C PRO A 121 -10.36 -4.50 4.41
N THR A 122 -9.26 -4.19 3.71
CA THR A 122 -9.11 -2.95 2.93
C THR A 122 -9.14 -3.18 1.42
N TYR A 123 -8.18 -3.95 0.88
CA TYR A 123 -8.00 -4.14 -0.57
C TYR A 123 -8.23 -5.59 -0.98
N ASN A 124 -8.40 -5.83 -2.28
CA ASN A 124 -8.44 -7.18 -2.83
C ASN A 124 -7.71 -7.25 -4.20
N SER A 125 -7.93 -8.33 -4.97
CA SER A 125 -7.29 -8.51 -6.27
C SER A 125 -7.80 -7.56 -7.36
N VAL A 126 -8.98 -6.99 -7.19
CA VAL A 126 -9.68 -6.14 -8.17
C VAL A 126 -9.61 -4.67 -7.76
N TYR A 127 -9.91 -4.39 -6.49
CA TYR A 127 -9.96 -3.04 -5.93
C TYR A 127 -8.69 -2.73 -5.14
N GLY A 128 -7.93 -1.74 -5.63
CA GLY A 128 -6.77 -1.17 -4.93
C GLY A 128 -7.06 0.05 -4.07
N TYR A 129 -8.34 0.31 -3.82
CA TYR A 129 -8.84 1.35 -2.93
C TYR A 129 -9.89 0.74 -1.98
N LYS A 130 -10.14 1.40 -0.86
CA LYS A 130 -11.17 0.95 0.10
C LYS A 130 -12.56 1.16 -0.51
N SER A 131 -13.33 0.10 -0.64
CA SER A 131 -14.69 0.14 -1.20
C SER A 131 -15.63 -0.78 -0.42
N TRP A 132 -16.93 -0.51 -0.51
CA TRP A 132 -17.92 -1.40 0.12
C TRP A 132 -17.85 -2.81 -0.46
N GLU A 133 -17.65 -2.95 -1.77
CA GLU A 133 -17.52 -4.26 -2.43
C GLU A 133 -16.32 -5.05 -1.92
N ALA A 134 -15.17 -4.38 -1.73
CA ALA A 134 -13.97 -5.02 -1.17
C ALA A 134 -14.17 -5.51 0.28
N TYR A 135 -15.07 -4.87 1.02
CA TYR A 135 -15.43 -5.25 2.38
C TYR A 135 -16.50 -6.35 2.45
N SER A 136 -17.58 -6.23 1.68
CA SER A 136 -18.75 -7.10 1.80
C SER A 136 -18.60 -8.44 1.07
N ASN A 137 -17.80 -8.50 0.01
CA ASN A 137 -17.70 -9.68 -0.82
C ASN A 137 -16.64 -10.66 -0.29
N LEU A 138 -17.10 -11.66 0.47
CA LEU A 138 -16.26 -12.69 1.09
C LEU A 138 -15.67 -13.71 0.10
N SER A 139 -16.04 -13.67 -1.18
CA SER A 139 -15.40 -14.50 -2.20
C SER A 139 -13.98 -14.04 -2.53
N TYR A 140 -13.62 -12.80 -2.20
CA TYR A 140 -12.29 -12.27 -2.42
C TYR A 140 -11.36 -12.45 -1.23
N PHE A 141 -10.11 -12.80 -1.51
CA PHE A 141 -9.04 -12.67 -0.53
C PHE A 141 -8.63 -11.21 -0.36
N THR A 142 -8.59 -10.75 0.89
CA THR A 142 -8.08 -9.44 1.25
C THR A 142 -6.57 -9.33 1.03
N ARG A 143 -6.08 -8.11 0.80
CA ARG A 143 -4.66 -7.80 0.63
C ARG A 143 -4.28 -6.63 1.52
N ILE A 144 -3.10 -6.75 2.14
CA ILE A 144 -2.51 -5.68 2.97
C ILE A 144 -1.99 -4.53 2.08
N LEU A 145 -1.48 -4.86 0.90
CA LEU A 145 -1.01 -3.88 -0.09
C LEU A 145 -1.94 -3.86 -1.31
N PRO A 146 -2.20 -2.68 -1.90
CA PRO A 146 -2.99 -2.60 -3.11
C PRO A 146 -2.25 -3.27 -4.29
N PRO A 147 -3.00 -3.83 -5.27
CA PRO A 147 -2.41 -4.29 -6.51
C PRO A 147 -1.69 -3.14 -7.24
N VAL A 148 -0.67 -3.49 -8.03
CA VAL A 148 -0.01 -2.53 -8.93
C VAL A 148 -1.06 -2.00 -9.92
N PRO A 149 -1.17 -0.67 -10.11
CA PRO A 149 -2.06 -0.09 -11.10
C PRO A 149 -1.80 -0.63 -12.51
N ARG A 150 -2.85 -0.78 -13.31
CA ARG A 150 -2.78 -1.44 -14.64
C ARG A 150 -2.10 -0.59 -15.71
N ASP A 151 -2.09 0.71 -15.46
CA ASP A 151 -1.52 1.80 -16.23
C ASP A 151 -0.04 2.06 -15.94
N CYS A 152 0.58 1.23 -15.09
CA CYS A 152 2.02 1.32 -14.84
C CYS A 152 2.87 0.79 -15.99
N PRO A 153 4.08 1.34 -16.20
CA PRO A 153 4.94 0.98 -17.32
C PRO A 153 5.51 -0.45 -17.19
N THR A 154 5.70 -0.96 -15.98
CA THR A 154 6.19 -2.32 -15.72
C THR A 154 5.23 -3.08 -14.80
N PRO A 155 5.24 -4.43 -14.80
CA PRO A 155 4.40 -5.22 -13.88
C PRO A 155 4.71 -4.99 -12.39
N LEU A 156 5.85 -4.35 -12.08
CA LEU A 156 6.27 -4.00 -10.73
C LEU A 156 6.19 -2.48 -10.46
N GLY A 157 5.43 -1.73 -11.26
CA GLY A 157 5.33 -0.28 -11.16
C GLY A 157 6.25 0.41 -12.15
N VAL A 158 7.33 1.02 -11.65
CA VAL A 158 8.37 1.71 -12.47
C VAL A 158 9.70 0.95 -12.54
N ALA A 159 9.89 -0.03 -11.66
CA ALA A 159 11.14 -0.79 -11.58
C ALA A 159 11.13 -2.00 -12.53
N GLY A 160 12.31 -2.37 -13.01
CA GLY A 160 12.51 -3.52 -13.91
C GLY A 160 12.26 -3.20 -15.38
N SER A 161 12.37 -4.24 -16.22
CA SER A 161 12.18 -4.12 -17.67
C SER A 161 10.73 -4.36 -18.07
N ARG A 162 10.27 -3.68 -19.12
CA ARG A 162 8.99 -4.02 -19.75
C ARG A 162 9.07 -5.44 -20.33
N PRO A 163 8.13 -6.34 -20.01
CA PRO A 163 8.12 -7.65 -20.62
C PRO A 163 7.89 -7.49 -22.12
N SER A 164 8.85 -7.96 -22.92
CA SER A 164 8.68 -8.05 -24.37
C SER A 164 7.47 -8.93 -24.67
N ILE A 165 6.57 -8.47 -25.54
CA ILE A 165 5.31 -9.14 -25.95
C ILE A 165 5.50 -10.63 -26.35
N ALA A 166 6.74 -11.06 -26.62
CA ALA A 166 7.10 -12.45 -26.88
C ALA A 166 6.93 -13.44 -25.69
N LEU A 167 6.77 -12.97 -24.44
CA LEU A 167 6.72 -13.85 -23.26
C LEU A 167 5.31 -14.24 -22.78
N TRP A 168 4.24 -13.72 -23.40
CA TRP A 168 2.84 -14.05 -23.04
C TRP A 168 2.12 -14.92 -24.07
N ARG A 169 2.85 -15.47 -25.07
CA ARG A 169 2.36 -16.56 -25.93
C ARG A 169 2.89 -17.89 -25.41
N ILE A 170 2.27 -18.42 -24.36
CA ILE A 170 2.26 -19.84 -24.02
C ILE A 170 0.82 -20.21 -23.73
#